data_AF-A0A165F2H8-F1
#
_entry.id   AF-A0A165F2H8-F1
#
_cell.length_a   1.000
_cell.length_b   1.000
_cell.length_c   1.000
_cell.angle_alpha   90.00
_cell.angle_beta   90.00
_cell.angle_gamma   90.00
#
_symmetry.space_group_name_H-M   'P 1'
#
loop_
_entity.id
_entity.type
_entity.pdbx_description
1 polymer ?
#
loop_
_entity_poly.entity_id
_entity_poly.type
_entity_poly.pdbx_seq_one_letter_code
_entity_poly.pdbx_strand_id
1 'polypeptide(L)'
;MKHAIGVLALLCATGSACAAGWQLAEPVEGGPPAEARIRGEAVFGRARLPAELALSCRADAPPATTTVRLLGRPGGFDLAPFEGADGVGRHGRLASYAVGRARFVPARVGGAALDADVFGLSFALPAREAAALVDARQLRFRLKPARGRAAPLEARFDLPYDSAPLRRALQGCGV
;
A
#
# COMPACT_ATOMS: atom_id res chain seq x y z
N MET A 1 -51.35 3.32 37.32
CA MET A 1 -50.73 2.00 37.56
C MET A 1 -50.36 1.36 36.22
N LYS A 2 -49.06 1.28 35.90
CA LYS A 2 -48.35 0.15 35.28
C LYS A 2 -46.99 0.65 34.76
N HIS A 3 -45.95 0.10 35.36
CA HIS A 3 -44.54 0.29 35.04
C HIS A 3 -44.12 -0.57 33.84
N ALA A 4 -43.14 -0.09 33.08
CA ALA A 4 -42.07 -0.86 32.40
C ALA A 4 -41.03 0.19 31.95
N ILE A 5 -39.89 0.41 32.61
CA ILE A 5 -38.69 -0.43 32.84
C ILE A 5 -38.08 -1.01 31.56
N GLY A 6 -36.89 -0.50 31.23
CA GLY A 6 -35.77 -1.19 30.58
C GLY A 6 -35.83 -1.20 29.05
N VAL A 7 -34.74 -1.08 28.31
CA VAL A 7 -33.32 -1.28 28.64
C VAL A 7 -32.47 -0.39 27.74
N LEU A 8 -31.44 0.19 28.36
CA LEU A 8 -30.29 0.83 27.73
C LEU A 8 -29.53 -0.20 26.87
N ALA A 9 -29.62 -0.12 25.55
CA ALA A 9 -28.79 -0.91 24.65
C ALA A 9 -27.60 -0.07 24.21
N LEU A 10 -26.59 -0.01 25.09
CA LEU A 10 -25.23 0.35 24.74
C LEU A 10 -24.66 -0.81 23.90
N LEU A 11 -24.52 -0.63 22.58
CA LEU A 11 -23.90 -1.65 21.72
C LEU A 11 -22.84 -1.01 20.82
N CYS A 12 -21.60 -1.24 21.27
CA CYS A 12 -20.43 -1.50 20.45
C CYS A 12 -19.89 -0.36 19.58
N ALA A 13 -19.06 0.48 20.21
CA ALA A 13 -17.81 0.88 19.59
C ALA A 13 -16.91 -0.36 19.41
N THR A 14 -17.24 -1.21 18.44
CA THR A 14 -16.30 -2.21 17.96
C THR A 14 -15.23 -1.46 17.20
N GLY A 15 -14.07 -1.33 17.83
CA GLY A 15 -12.81 -1.20 17.10
C GLY A 15 -12.74 -2.40 16.17
N SER A 16 -13.19 -2.20 14.93
CA SER A 16 -12.97 -3.15 13.86
C SER A 16 -11.47 -3.20 13.64
N ALA A 17 -10.80 -4.14 14.32
CA ALA A 17 -9.71 -4.86 13.69
C ALA A 17 -10.30 -5.56 12.46
N CYS A 18 -10.54 -4.77 11.42
CA CYS A 18 -11.03 -5.24 10.14
C CYS A 18 -10.02 -6.29 9.69
N ALA A 19 -10.50 -7.51 9.46
CA ALA A 19 -9.67 -8.66 9.17
C ALA A 19 -8.58 -8.30 8.15
N ALA A 20 -7.33 -8.65 8.46
CA ALA A 20 -6.17 -8.45 7.60
C ALA A 20 -6.31 -9.30 6.34
N GLY A 21 -7.10 -8.83 5.40
CA GLY A 21 -7.44 -9.49 4.16
C GLY A 21 -7.25 -8.56 2.98
N TRP A 22 -7.03 -9.15 1.81
CA TRP A 22 -7.04 -8.38 0.58
C TRP A 22 -8.46 -7.90 0.28
N GLN A 23 -8.58 -6.63 -0.07
CA GLN A 23 -9.78 -6.04 -0.64
C GLN A 23 -9.61 -5.97 -2.15
N LEU A 24 -10.58 -6.51 -2.90
CA LEU A 24 -10.59 -6.40 -4.36
C LEU A 24 -11.54 -5.29 -4.79
N ALA A 25 -11.02 -4.30 -5.50
CA ALA A 25 -11.84 -3.40 -6.30
C ALA A 25 -11.93 -3.99 -7.72
N GLU A 26 -13.12 -4.47 -8.09
CA GLU A 26 -13.35 -5.02 -9.42
C GLU A 26 -13.45 -3.91 -10.48
N PRO A 27 -12.98 -4.18 -11.72
CA PRO A 27 -13.12 -3.25 -12.83
C PRO A 27 -14.60 -3.12 -13.18
N VAL A 28 -15.08 -1.89 -13.30
CA VAL A 28 -16.37 -1.62 -13.98
C VAL A 28 -16.14 -1.61 -15.49
N GLU A 29 -17.19 -1.79 -16.29
CA GLU A 29 -17.08 -1.79 -17.76
C GLU A 29 -16.41 -0.50 -18.27
N GLY A 30 -15.35 -0.63 -19.08
CA GLY A 30 -14.51 0.49 -19.54
C GLY A 30 -13.63 1.14 -18.45
N GLY A 31 -13.63 0.61 -17.23
CA GLY A 31 -12.90 1.10 -16.08
C GLY A 31 -11.44 0.63 -15.98
N PRO A 32 -10.71 1.09 -14.94
CA PRO A 32 -9.35 0.64 -14.66
C PRO A 32 -9.31 -0.86 -14.34
N PRO A 33 -8.14 -1.53 -14.46
CA PRO A 33 -8.00 -2.94 -14.11
C PRO A 33 -8.39 -3.22 -12.66
N ALA A 34 -8.64 -4.50 -12.34
CA ALA A 34 -8.82 -4.97 -10.98
C ALA A 34 -7.65 -4.50 -10.08
N GLU A 35 -7.97 -4.01 -8.89
CA GLU A 35 -6.99 -3.55 -7.91
C GLU A 35 -7.16 -4.29 -6.58
N ALA A 36 -6.11 -4.97 -6.14
CA ALA A 36 -6.05 -5.60 -4.82
C ALA A 36 -5.39 -4.65 -3.82
N ARG A 37 -6.02 -4.43 -2.67
CA ARG A 37 -5.57 -3.53 -1.61
C ARG A 37 -5.40 -4.27 -0.29
N ILE A 38 -4.41 -3.91 0.49
CA ILE A 38 -4.25 -4.40 1.86
C ILE A 38 -3.71 -3.31 2.78
N ARG A 39 -4.20 -3.28 4.01
CA ARG A 39 -3.75 -2.34 5.04
C ARG A 39 -2.42 -2.78 5.64
N GLY A 40 -1.61 -1.78 6.01
CA GLY A 40 -0.35 -1.95 6.71
C GLY A 40 -0.03 -0.72 7.54
N GLU A 41 1.23 -0.63 7.96
CA GLU A 41 1.73 0.48 8.78
C GLU A 41 2.97 1.06 8.12
N ALA A 42 3.07 2.40 8.12
CA ALA A 42 4.30 3.11 7.82
C ALA A 42 4.88 3.74 9.08
N VAL A 43 6.21 3.78 9.15
CA VAL A 43 6.98 4.30 10.28
C VAL A 43 8.04 5.26 9.77
N PHE A 44 8.17 6.40 10.44
CA PHE A 44 9.28 7.33 10.24
C PHE A 44 9.72 7.90 11.60
N GLY A 45 10.95 7.61 12.00
CA GLY A 45 11.44 7.94 13.35
C GLY A 45 10.58 7.28 14.42
N ARG A 46 9.85 8.08 15.20
CA ARG A 46 8.88 7.60 16.22
C ARG A 46 7.43 7.68 15.74
N ALA A 47 7.17 8.31 14.61
CA ALA A 47 5.84 8.45 14.06
C ALA A 47 5.41 7.16 13.36
N ARG A 48 4.16 6.76 13.59
CA ARG A 48 3.49 5.65 12.92
C ARG A 48 2.24 6.19 12.26
N LEU A 49 1.96 5.74 11.05
CA LEU A 49 0.74 6.10 10.34
C LEU A 49 0.21 4.89 9.55
N PRO A 50 -1.10 4.78 9.37
CA PRO A 50 -1.66 3.74 8.54
C PRO A 50 -1.18 3.88 7.09
N ALA A 51 -0.97 2.75 6.44
CA ALA A 51 -0.61 2.67 5.03
C ALA A 51 -1.50 1.65 4.32
N GLU A 52 -1.58 1.75 3.00
CA GLU A 52 -2.26 0.77 2.17
C GLU A 52 -1.37 0.42 0.98
N LEU A 53 -1.24 -0.87 0.70
CA LEU A 53 -0.56 -1.39 -0.47
C LEU A 53 -1.65 -1.72 -1.50
N ALA A 54 -1.56 -1.11 -2.67
CA ALA A 54 -2.45 -1.36 -3.79
C ALA A 54 -1.66 -1.95 -4.97
N LEU A 55 -2.17 -3.01 -5.59
CA LEU A 55 -1.59 -3.63 -6.78
C LEU A 55 -2.64 -3.80 -7.86
N SER A 56 -2.24 -3.51 -9.10
CA SER A 56 -3.03 -3.79 -10.29
C SER A 56 -2.11 -4.15 -11.45
N CYS A 57 -2.61 -4.94 -12.39
CA CYS A 57 -1.92 -5.18 -13.64
C CYS A 57 -2.87 -5.16 -14.82
N ARG A 58 -2.54 -4.34 -15.82
CA ARG A 58 -3.20 -4.36 -17.12
C ARG A 58 -2.50 -5.34 -18.04
N ALA A 59 -3.27 -6.15 -18.77
CA ALA A 59 -2.73 -7.12 -19.71
C ALA A 59 -1.93 -6.48 -20.86
N ASP A 60 -2.33 -5.29 -21.29
CA ASP A 60 -1.70 -4.56 -22.39
C ASP A 60 -0.54 -3.65 -21.95
N ALA A 61 -0.33 -3.49 -20.64
CA ALA A 61 0.71 -2.63 -20.09
C ALA A 61 1.39 -3.24 -18.85
N PRO A 62 2.04 -4.42 -18.97
CA PRO A 62 2.92 -4.92 -17.92
C PRO A 62 4.14 -3.98 -17.77
N PRO A 63 4.78 -3.91 -16.58
CA PRO A 63 4.57 -4.74 -15.39
C PRO A 63 3.45 -4.24 -14.46
N ALA A 64 3.22 -4.98 -13.35
CA ALA A 64 2.23 -4.60 -12.35
C ALA A 64 2.55 -3.23 -11.74
N THR A 65 1.54 -2.38 -11.61
CA THR A 65 1.65 -1.11 -10.89
C THR A 65 1.39 -1.39 -9.42
N THR A 66 2.37 -1.02 -8.58
CA THR A 66 2.27 -1.12 -7.12
C THR A 66 2.31 0.27 -6.52
N THR A 67 1.34 0.59 -5.66
CA THR A 67 1.24 1.88 -4.99
C THR A 67 1.24 1.67 -3.48
N VAL A 68 2.16 2.33 -2.80
CA VAL A 68 2.12 2.50 -1.34
C VAL A 68 1.42 3.82 -1.05
N ARG A 69 0.21 3.74 -0.47
CA ARG A 69 -0.59 4.88 -0.05
C ARG A 69 -0.31 5.16 1.43
N LEU A 70 0.20 6.33 1.73
CA LEU A 70 0.33 6.84 3.08
C LEU A 70 -1.00 7.51 3.46
N LEU A 71 -1.64 7.02 4.52
CA LEU A 71 -2.96 7.47 4.95
C LEU A 71 -2.78 8.46 6.11
N GLY A 72 -2.52 9.70 5.74
CA GLY A 72 -2.09 10.78 6.61
C GLY A 72 -0.69 11.27 6.28
N ARG A 73 -0.26 12.30 7.01
CA ARG A 73 1.06 12.92 6.80
C ARG A 73 2.11 12.27 7.71
N PRO A 74 3.19 11.70 7.16
CA PRO A 74 4.30 11.21 7.98
C PRO A 74 4.99 12.40 8.66
N GLY A 75 4.77 12.57 9.96
CA GLY A 75 5.24 13.73 10.72
C GLY A 75 6.75 13.97 10.53
N GLY A 76 7.08 15.05 9.81
CA GLY A 76 8.47 15.47 9.55
C GLY A 76 9.16 14.78 8.37
N PHE A 77 8.51 13.86 7.64
CA PHE A 77 9.05 13.35 6.37
C PHE A 77 8.51 14.19 5.22
N ASP A 78 9.40 14.87 4.51
CA ASP A 78 9.03 15.72 3.37
C ASP A 78 8.76 14.86 2.12
N LEU A 79 7.49 14.81 1.72
CA LEU A 79 7.02 14.08 0.54
C LEU A 79 7.03 14.94 -0.73
N ALA A 80 7.06 16.26 -0.61
CA ALA A 80 6.96 17.18 -1.75
C ALA A 80 8.03 16.93 -2.84
N PRO A 81 9.30 16.61 -2.51
CA PRO A 81 10.31 16.30 -3.53
C PRO A 81 9.99 15.08 -4.39
N PHE A 82 9.13 14.17 -3.93
CA PHE A 82 8.78 12.95 -4.64
C PHE A 82 7.58 13.11 -5.56
N GLU A 83 6.86 14.23 -5.46
CA GLU A 83 5.63 14.48 -6.19
C GLU A 83 5.88 14.85 -7.67
N GLY A 84 5.00 14.37 -8.55
CA GLY A 84 4.97 14.77 -9.96
C GLY A 84 5.84 13.93 -10.90
N ALA A 85 5.86 14.35 -12.16
CA ALA A 85 6.56 13.66 -13.25
C ALA A 85 8.09 13.72 -13.09
N ASP A 86 8.61 14.78 -12.47
CA ASP A 86 10.04 15.01 -12.24
C ASP A 86 10.46 14.81 -10.78
N GLY A 87 9.61 14.15 -9.98
CA GLY A 87 9.90 13.85 -8.58
C GLY A 87 11.21 13.07 -8.41
N VAL A 88 11.99 13.38 -7.38
CA VAL A 88 13.34 12.83 -7.17
C VAL A 88 13.37 11.30 -7.09
N GLY A 89 12.24 10.68 -6.71
CA GLY A 89 12.04 9.23 -6.67
C GLY A 89 12.13 8.54 -8.03
N ARG A 90 11.91 9.27 -9.14
CA ARG A 90 11.99 8.72 -10.51
C ARG A 90 13.41 8.67 -11.05
N HIS A 91 14.27 9.58 -10.60
CA HIS A 91 15.64 9.71 -11.10
C HIS A 91 16.70 9.09 -10.17
N GLY A 92 16.34 8.83 -8.90
CA GLY A 92 17.26 8.28 -7.89
C GLY A 92 16.98 6.83 -7.48
N ARG A 93 17.84 6.32 -6.58
CA ARG A 93 17.65 5.04 -5.86
C ARG A 93 17.23 5.31 -4.40
N LEU A 94 16.19 6.12 -4.25
CA LEU A 94 15.68 6.54 -2.93
C LEU A 94 14.67 5.54 -2.37
N ALA A 95 13.95 4.84 -3.24
CA ALA A 95 13.01 3.80 -2.85
C ALA A 95 13.61 2.40 -3.02
N SER A 96 13.14 1.48 -2.19
CA SER A 96 13.43 0.05 -2.30
C SER A 96 12.29 -0.76 -1.69
N TYR A 97 12.14 -2.01 -2.12
CA TYR A 97 11.17 -2.93 -1.54
C TYR A 97 11.79 -4.32 -1.34
N ALA A 98 11.15 -5.14 -0.51
CA ALA A 98 11.49 -6.53 -0.29
C ALA A 98 10.20 -7.37 -0.16
N VAL A 99 10.14 -8.47 -0.88
CA VAL A 99 9.05 -9.45 -0.83
C VAL A 99 9.47 -10.64 0.04
N GLY A 100 8.66 -10.99 1.03
CA GLY A 100 8.94 -12.05 2.00
C GLY A 100 10.29 -11.83 2.71
N ARG A 101 11.14 -12.86 2.67
CA ARG A 101 12.49 -12.85 3.27
C ARG A 101 13.58 -12.34 2.32
N ALA A 102 13.23 -11.87 1.13
CA ALA A 102 14.21 -11.36 0.18
C ALA A 102 14.92 -10.10 0.70
N ARG A 103 16.08 -9.81 0.09
CA ARG A 103 16.79 -8.55 0.31
C ARG A 103 16.04 -7.39 -0.34
N PHE A 104 16.26 -6.17 0.17
CA PHE A 104 15.74 -4.97 -0.47
C PHE A 104 16.37 -4.77 -1.84
N VAL A 105 15.52 -4.51 -2.84
CA VAL A 105 15.91 -4.15 -4.21
C VAL A 105 15.48 -2.71 -4.50
N PRO A 106 16.27 -1.94 -5.26
CA PRO A 106 15.94 -0.56 -5.57
C PRO A 106 14.68 -0.46 -6.45
N ALA A 107 13.90 0.59 -6.23
CA ALA A 107 12.75 0.95 -7.07
C ALA A 107 12.82 2.44 -7.44
N ARG A 108 12.30 2.76 -8.62
CA ARG A 108 11.97 4.13 -9.00
C ARG A 108 10.51 4.35 -8.66
N VAL A 109 10.21 5.42 -7.94
CA VAL A 109 8.86 5.75 -7.48
C VAL A 109 8.43 7.11 -8.03
N GLY A 110 7.19 7.20 -8.50
CA GLY A 110 6.51 8.48 -8.71
C GLY A 110 5.57 8.75 -7.53
N GLY A 111 5.63 9.96 -6.98
CA GLY A 111 4.72 10.42 -5.93
C GLY A 111 3.57 11.24 -6.49
N ALA A 112 2.41 11.18 -5.84
CA ALA A 112 1.28 12.07 -6.11
C ALA A 112 0.37 12.19 -4.88
N ALA A 113 -0.18 13.38 -4.63
CA ALA A 113 -1.36 13.51 -3.79
C ALA A 113 -2.55 12.82 -4.48
N LEU A 114 -3.16 11.84 -3.80
CA LEU A 114 -4.34 11.12 -4.28
C LEU A 114 -5.64 11.71 -3.71
N ASP A 115 -5.54 12.29 -2.51
CA ASP A 115 -6.61 12.99 -1.79
C ASP A 115 -5.95 13.94 -0.76
N ALA A 116 -6.73 14.74 -0.03
CA ALA A 116 -6.26 15.73 0.95
C ALA A 116 -5.25 15.16 1.96
N ASP A 117 -5.45 13.91 2.38
CA ASP A 117 -4.62 13.22 3.37
C ASP A 117 -4.00 11.91 2.84
N VAL A 118 -4.05 11.66 1.53
CA VAL A 118 -3.48 10.44 0.96
C VAL A 118 -2.39 10.76 -0.04
N PHE A 119 -1.17 10.31 0.25
CA PHE A 119 -0.05 10.41 -0.69
C PHE A 119 0.33 9.02 -1.23
N GLY A 120 0.33 8.88 -2.55
CA GLY A 120 0.66 7.65 -3.24
C GLY A 120 2.10 7.64 -3.74
N LEU A 121 2.81 6.54 -3.49
CA LEU A 121 4.12 6.25 -4.06
C LEU A 121 4.01 5.03 -4.97
N SER A 122 4.03 5.27 -6.28
CA SER A 122 3.81 4.24 -7.30
C SER A 122 5.10 3.79 -7.95
N PHE A 123 5.27 2.48 -8.12
CA PHE A 123 6.40 1.86 -8.81
C PHE A 123 5.98 0.62 -9.58
N ALA A 124 6.82 0.22 -10.53
CA ALA A 124 6.69 -1.01 -11.28
C ALA A 124 7.20 -2.21 -10.45
N LEU A 125 6.36 -3.23 -10.29
CA LEU A 125 6.74 -4.50 -9.68
C LEU A 125 6.95 -5.56 -10.78
N PRO A 126 8.20 -6.02 -11.01
CA PRO A 126 8.48 -7.00 -12.06
C PRO A 126 7.70 -8.30 -11.86
N ALA A 127 7.35 -8.98 -12.96
CA ALA A 127 6.52 -10.19 -12.96
C ALA A 127 7.02 -11.27 -11.97
N ARG A 128 8.33 -11.48 -11.87
CA ARG A 128 8.94 -12.41 -10.90
C ARG A 128 8.61 -12.05 -9.45
N GLU A 129 8.69 -10.78 -9.10
CA GLU A 129 8.41 -10.31 -7.72
C GLU A 129 6.89 -10.28 -7.47
N ALA A 130 6.09 -9.95 -8.49
CA ALA A 130 4.63 -10.02 -8.42
C ALA A 130 4.15 -11.46 -8.17
N ALA A 131 4.71 -12.45 -8.87
CA ALA A 131 4.45 -13.87 -8.62
C ALA A 131 4.92 -14.30 -7.22
N ALA A 132 6.12 -13.90 -6.80
CA ALA A 132 6.62 -14.21 -5.47
C ALA A 132 5.75 -13.62 -4.35
N LEU A 133 5.11 -12.47 -4.59
CA LEU A 133 4.26 -11.80 -3.61
C LEU A 133 3.03 -12.62 -3.25
N VAL A 134 2.50 -13.40 -4.21
CA VAL A 134 1.31 -14.23 -4.04
C VAL A 134 1.48 -15.30 -2.95
N ASP A 135 2.70 -15.80 -2.78
CA ASP A 135 3.02 -16.83 -1.77
C ASP A 135 3.78 -16.23 -0.56
N ALA A 136 4.11 -14.94 -0.61
CA ALA A 136 4.79 -14.25 0.46
C ALA A 136 3.86 -13.97 1.65
N ARG A 137 4.47 -13.77 2.81
CA ARG A 137 3.77 -13.37 4.05
C ARG A 137 3.97 -11.90 4.38
N GLN A 138 4.77 -11.19 3.59
CA GLN A 138 5.16 -9.83 3.89
C GLN A 138 5.63 -9.09 2.65
N LEU A 139 5.31 -7.80 2.56
CA LEU A 139 6.02 -6.84 1.74
C LEU A 139 6.54 -5.71 2.62
N ARG A 140 7.79 -5.31 2.40
CA ARG A 140 8.37 -4.12 3.03
C ARG A 140 8.76 -3.14 1.95
N PHE A 141 8.45 -1.87 2.18
CA PHE A 141 8.85 -0.75 1.34
C PHE A 141 9.64 0.24 2.17
N ARG A 142 10.65 0.85 1.56
CA ARG A 142 11.53 1.81 2.21
C ARG A 142 11.76 3.00 1.28
N LEU A 143 11.56 4.21 1.79
CA LEU A 143 11.85 5.46 1.12
C LEU A 143 12.86 6.28 1.93
N LYS A 144 14.02 6.54 1.35
CA LYS A 144 15.01 7.45 1.94
C LYS A 144 14.56 8.90 1.75
N PRO A 145 14.90 9.81 2.69
CA PRO A 145 14.69 11.24 2.50
C PRO A 145 15.37 11.75 1.22
N ALA A 146 14.77 12.73 0.56
CA ALA A 146 15.33 13.36 -0.64
C ALA A 146 16.67 14.07 -0.38
N ARG A 147 16.84 14.59 0.85
CA ARG A 147 18.03 15.31 1.29
C ARG A 147 18.42 14.88 2.70
N GLY A 148 19.71 14.96 3.01
CA GLY A 148 20.24 14.67 4.35
C GLY A 148 20.39 13.17 4.66
N ARG A 149 20.54 12.86 5.95
CA ARG A 149 20.82 11.51 6.46
C ARG A 149 19.79 11.03 7.48
N ALA A 150 18.58 11.59 7.45
CA ALA A 150 17.51 11.14 8.34
C ALA A 150 17.13 9.67 8.07
N ALA A 151 16.46 9.06 9.05
CA ALA A 151 15.97 7.70 8.93
C ALA A 151 15.04 7.58 7.69
N PRO A 152 14.98 6.41 7.04
CA PRO A 152 14.01 6.19 5.99
C PRO A 152 12.58 6.14 6.55
N LEU A 153 11.60 6.45 5.72
CA LEU A 153 10.23 6.01 5.91
C LEU A 153 10.14 4.53 5.51
N GLU A 154 9.56 3.69 6.37
CA GLU A 154 9.41 2.26 6.13
C GLU A 154 7.95 1.86 6.24
N ALA A 155 7.40 1.23 5.20
CA ALA A 155 6.07 0.66 5.22
C ALA A 155 6.14 -0.86 5.23
N ARG A 156 5.30 -1.49 6.05
CA ARG A 156 5.20 -2.94 6.20
C ARG A 156 3.76 -3.37 6.00
N PHE A 157 3.60 -4.42 5.21
CA PHE A 157 2.33 -5.07 4.92
C PHE A 157 2.48 -6.55 5.22
N ASP A 158 1.72 -7.03 6.20
CA ASP A 158 1.64 -8.47 6.49
C ASP A 158 0.54 -9.05 5.59
N LEU A 159 0.90 -10.08 4.81
CA LEU A 159 0.07 -10.59 3.73
C LEU A 159 -0.64 -11.88 4.19
N PRO A 160 -1.97 -11.99 3.99
CA PRO A 160 -2.74 -13.16 4.40
C PRO A 160 -2.35 -14.40 3.59
N TYR A 161 -2.75 -15.57 4.11
CA TYR A 161 -2.62 -16.85 3.41
C TYR A 161 -3.44 -16.90 2.12
N ASP A 162 -4.64 -16.35 2.16
CA ASP A 162 -5.48 -16.22 0.99
C ASP A 162 -5.02 -15.06 0.10
N SER A 163 -4.43 -15.40 -1.04
CA SER A 163 -3.99 -14.46 -2.06
C SER A 163 -4.90 -14.43 -3.30
N ALA A 164 -6.10 -15.02 -3.25
CA ALA A 164 -7.00 -15.07 -4.40
C ALA A 164 -7.34 -13.66 -4.96
N PRO A 165 -7.65 -12.64 -4.14
CA PRO A 165 -7.85 -11.28 -4.65
C PRO A 165 -6.61 -10.70 -5.34
N LEU A 166 -5.42 -10.95 -4.77
CA LEU A 166 -4.16 -10.49 -5.35
C LEU A 166 -3.89 -11.17 -6.71
N ARG A 167 -4.08 -12.49 -6.81
CA ARG A 167 -3.95 -13.23 -8.08
C ARG A 167 -4.88 -12.64 -9.14
N ARG A 168 -6.14 -12.37 -8.79
CA ARG A 168 -7.09 -11.75 -9.72
C ARG A 168 -6.64 -10.36 -10.19
N ALA A 169 -6.13 -9.51 -9.30
CA ALA A 169 -5.61 -8.19 -9.67
C ALA A 169 -4.32 -8.24 -10.53
N LEU A 170 -3.56 -9.33 -10.44
CA LEU A 170 -2.32 -9.54 -11.18
C LEU A 170 -2.47 -10.41 -12.43
N GLN A 171 -3.67 -10.91 -12.75
CA GLN A 171 -3.91 -11.82 -13.86
C GLN A 171 -3.40 -11.27 -15.21
N GLY A 172 -3.51 -9.95 -15.43
CA GLY A 172 -2.97 -9.30 -16.63
C GLY A 172 -1.45 -9.44 -16.81
N CYS A 173 -0.72 -9.73 -15.74
CA CYS A 173 0.74 -9.93 -15.75
C CYS A 173 1.14 -11.40 -15.92
N GLY A 174 0.19 -12.33 -16.09
CA GLY A 174 0.46 -13.77 -16.16
C GLY A 174 0.82 -14.41 -14.80
N VAL A 175 0.31 -13.83 -13.72
CA VAL A 175 0.48 -14.28 -12.32
C VAL A 175 -0.70 -15.13 -11.87
#